data_AF-A0A3A9H7Q5-F1
#
_entry.id   AF-A0A3A9H7Q5-F1
#
_cell.length_a   1.000
_cell.length_b   1.000
_cell.length_c   1.000
_cell.angle_alpha   90.00
_cell.angle_beta   90.00
_cell.angle_gamma   90.00
#
_symmetry.space_group_name_H-M   'P 1'
#
loop_
_entity.id
_entity.type
_entity.pdbx_description
1 polymer ?
#
loop_
_entity_poly.entity_id
_entity_poly.type
_entity_poly.pdbx_seq_one_letter_code
_entity_poly.pdbx_strand_id
1 'polypeptide(L)'
;KAGFNVKSGSSVGPIVAGDTLEFAGINYVQTSYDAAAKKLTVGLDTTALNSQINNQVNSNTTVTQHGTDITALKNGFTVSNAAGTKQDITLGGATKKNIKFEGETDKIDVTVAADGADGAKVTVTANANLGTNLDISNNATVTNLSNTVSGNTANIATNTSNITKLQGGFDLKAGSTTNNVALGGATAPTVEFAGADDTVTVDLTGTKVTYGIDKTKLITQLNNNSTTITNVEAKFKLADEGTGTTTVTADKTGTQTVKFAGDGNIIESEVGTAGVKYKVNTANLTNTINTAITNNTTVQNLAGGFNVKAGANTGAIQAGNTLEFAGKNYVEVEYDSTAKKMTIGLDDATKNKIDNLSTTINNASKWTIKDGETPAGEKEINSTTPLVVKGAGGVTTKVDAGGLTIGLNGANLSNTINNSFTVINNVEAKFKIADAGT
;
A
#
# COMPACT_ATOMS: atom_id res chain seq x y z
N LYS A 1 -179.71 11.17 103.52
CA LYS A 1 -178.67 11.68 102.60
C LYS A 1 -177.36 10.97 102.95
N ALA A 2 -176.87 10.05 102.11
CA ALA A 2 -175.54 9.46 102.25
C ALA A 2 -174.57 10.24 101.34
N GLY A 3 -173.57 10.91 101.92
CA GLY A 3 -172.48 11.52 101.15
C GLY A 3 -171.36 10.51 100.90
N PHE A 4 -170.62 10.66 99.80
CA PHE A 4 -169.39 9.90 99.54
C PHE A 4 -168.18 10.72 100.02
N ASN A 5 -167.18 10.05 100.60
CA ASN A 5 -165.88 10.68 100.89
C ASN A 5 -164.96 10.49 99.68
N VAL A 6 -164.24 11.54 99.29
CA VAL A 6 -163.14 11.43 98.31
C VAL A 6 -161.82 11.47 99.07
N LYS A 7 -160.95 10.51 98.78
CA LYS A 7 -159.56 10.46 99.28
C LYS A 7 -158.63 10.94 98.17
N SER A 8 -157.94 12.05 98.40
CA SER A 8 -156.85 12.52 97.54
C SER A 8 -155.56 12.49 98.35
N GLY A 9 -154.64 11.59 97.97
CA GLY A 9 -153.43 11.31 98.74
C GLY A 9 -153.74 10.85 100.18
N SER A 10 -153.20 11.55 101.16
CA SER A 10 -153.40 11.29 102.59
C SER A 10 -154.65 11.95 103.20
N SER A 11 -155.35 12.82 102.46
CA SER A 11 -156.49 13.59 102.98
C SER A 11 -157.84 12.98 102.58
N VAL A 12 -158.79 12.87 103.52
CA VAL A 12 -160.16 12.38 103.28
C VAL A 12 -161.16 13.40 103.83
N GLY A 13 -161.99 13.95 102.96
CA GLY A 13 -163.08 14.85 103.35
C GLY A 13 -164.41 14.40 102.72
N PRO A 14 -165.55 14.63 103.40
CA PRO A 14 -166.85 14.39 102.79
C PRO A 14 -167.08 15.39 101.67
N ILE A 15 -167.49 14.90 100.50
CA ILE A 15 -168.01 15.76 99.45
C ILE A 15 -169.51 15.75 99.59
N VAL A 16 -170.08 16.92 99.86
CA VAL A 16 -171.52 17.10 99.97
C VAL A 16 -172.08 17.61 98.64
N ALA A 17 -173.39 17.42 98.45
CA ALA A 17 -174.07 17.85 97.24
C ALA A 17 -173.95 19.38 97.07
N GLY A 18 -173.22 19.80 96.03
CA GLY A 18 -172.89 21.19 95.73
C GLY A 18 -171.40 21.47 95.59
N ASP A 19 -170.54 20.57 96.08
CA ASP A 19 -169.08 20.72 96.02
C ASP A 19 -168.54 20.42 94.61
N THR A 20 -167.59 21.25 94.15
CA THR A 20 -166.88 21.06 92.87
C THR A 20 -165.54 20.36 93.12
N LEU A 21 -165.25 19.31 92.36
CA LEU A 21 -163.96 18.60 92.42
C LEU A 21 -163.00 19.16 91.36
N GLU A 22 -161.98 19.90 91.80
CA GLU A 22 -160.93 20.44 90.94
C GLU A 22 -159.67 19.57 91.01
N PHE A 23 -159.13 19.18 89.85
CA PHE A 23 -157.86 18.48 89.74
C PHE A 23 -156.76 19.49 89.40
N ALA A 24 -156.19 20.15 90.42
CA ALA A 24 -155.11 21.10 90.23
C ALA A 24 -153.73 20.40 90.22
N GLY A 25 -152.96 20.62 89.16
CA GLY A 25 -151.50 20.47 89.17
C GLY A 25 -150.90 19.17 88.61
N ILE A 26 -151.17 18.78 87.36
CA ILE A 26 -150.41 17.69 86.74
C ILE A 26 -149.95 18.07 85.31
N ASN A 27 -148.66 18.43 85.17
CA ASN A 27 -148.03 18.98 83.96
C ASN A 27 -147.98 18.06 82.73
N TYR A 28 -148.51 16.85 82.82
CA TYR A 28 -148.55 15.88 81.73
C TYR A 28 -149.84 15.07 81.72
N VAL A 29 -150.87 15.53 82.42
CA VAL A 29 -152.17 14.85 82.46
C VAL A 29 -153.24 15.80 81.98
N GLN A 30 -154.02 15.31 81.02
CA GLN A 30 -155.18 15.99 80.48
C GLN A 30 -156.44 15.35 81.07
N THR A 31 -157.33 16.17 81.62
CA THR A 31 -158.62 15.72 82.10
C THR A 31 -159.73 16.23 81.18
N SER A 32 -160.69 15.37 80.87
CA SER A 32 -161.88 15.72 80.10
C SER A 32 -163.10 15.14 80.81
N TYR A 33 -164.10 15.99 81.06
CA TYR A 33 -165.34 15.57 81.71
C TYR A 33 -166.47 15.53 80.69
N ASP A 34 -167.06 14.35 80.52
CA ASP A 34 -168.26 14.17 79.74
C ASP A 34 -169.48 14.30 80.66
N ALA A 35 -170.17 15.44 80.53
CA ALA A 35 -171.33 15.77 81.34
C ALA A 35 -172.55 14.87 81.06
N ALA A 36 -172.69 14.32 79.85
CA ALA A 36 -173.80 13.46 79.47
C ALA A 36 -173.64 12.05 80.08
N ALA A 37 -172.43 11.50 80.01
CA ALA A 37 -172.11 10.21 80.60
C ALA A 37 -171.82 10.29 82.12
N LYS A 38 -171.73 11.50 82.68
CA LYS A 38 -171.25 11.77 84.05
C LYS A 38 -169.89 11.10 84.31
N LYS A 39 -168.99 11.17 83.33
CA LYS A 39 -167.69 10.47 83.35
C LYS A 39 -166.54 11.44 83.20
N LEU A 40 -165.63 11.44 84.17
CA LEU A 40 -164.33 12.09 84.05
C LEU A 40 -163.31 11.10 83.45
N THR A 41 -162.61 11.52 82.40
CA THR A 41 -161.49 10.78 81.81
C THR A 41 -160.20 11.54 82.11
N VAL A 42 -159.18 10.81 82.55
CA VAL A 42 -157.86 11.35 82.91
C VAL A 42 -156.83 10.58 82.08
N GLY A 43 -156.04 11.27 81.24
CA GLY A 43 -155.05 10.68 80.33
C GLY A 43 -153.76 11.51 80.25
N LEU A 44 -152.72 11.01 79.57
CA LEU A 44 -151.44 11.72 79.46
C LEU A 44 -151.43 12.74 78.29
N ASP A 45 -150.79 13.90 78.49
CA ASP A 45 -150.50 14.88 77.43
C ASP A 45 -149.21 14.49 76.69
N THR A 46 -149.39 13.89 75.52
CA THR A 46 -148.29 13.41 74.67
C THR A 46 -147.49 14.54 74.02
N THR A 47 -148.06 15.74 73.88
CA THR A 47 -147.37 16.88 73.26
C THR A 47 -146.35 17.47 74.22
N ALA A 48 -146.77 17.70 75.47
CA ALA A 48 -145.89 18.17 76.53
C ALA A 48 -144.75 17.17 76.81
N LEU A 49 -145.07 15.87 76.80
CA LEU A 49 -144.08 14.80 76.98
C LEU A 49 -143.04 14.75 75.83
N ASN A 50 -143.48 14.80 74.56
CA ASN A 50 -142.58 14.78 73.40
C ASN A 50 -141.66 16.00 73.35
N SER A 51 -142.17 17.19 73.72
CA SER A 51 -141.35 18.40 73.79
C SER A 51 -140.19 18.25 74.78
N GLN A 52 -140.46 17.66 75.95
CA GLN A 52 -139.44 17.39 76.96
C GLN A 52 -138.40 16.36 76.49
N ILE A 53 -138.85 15.29 75.83
CA ILE A 53 -137.96 14.26 75.27
C ILE A 53 -137.04 14.88 74.21
N ASN A 54 -137.59 15.66 73.28
CA ASN A 54 -136.80 16.30 72.23
C ASN A 54 -135.79 17.30 72.80
N ASN A 55 -136.18 18.06 73.83
CA ASN A 55 -135.25 18.95 74.53
C ASN A 55 -134.13 18.16 75.22
N GLN A 56 -134.42 17.01 75.84
CA GLN A 56 -133.40 16.13 76.41
C GLN A 56 -132.45 15.55 75.35
N VAL A 57 -132.96 15.11 74.20
CA VAL A 57 -132.14 14.58 73.10
C VAL A 57 -131.25 15.67 72.52
N ASN A 58 -131.81 16.85 72.25
CA ASN A 58 -131.06 17.96 71.64
C ASN A 58 -130.06 18.59 72.61
N SER A 59 -130.35 18.57 73.91
CA SER A 59 -129.43 19.06 74.95
C SER A 59 -128.46 17.98 75.45
N ASN A 60 -128.54 16.75 74.91
CA ASN A 60 -127.61 15.67 75.25
C ASN A 60 -126.28 15.92 74.54
N THR A 61 -125.28 16.35 75.30
CA THR A 61 -123.94 16.69 74.83
C THR A 61 -123.27 15.55 74.04
N THR A 62 -123.55 14.29 74.36
CA THR A 62 -122.99 13.13 73.63
C THR A 62 -123.53 13.05 72.21
N VAL A 63 -124.84 13.29 72.04
CA VAL A 63 -125.50 13.28 70.72
C VAL A 63 -124.98 14.43 69.86
N THR A 64 -124.81 15.61 70.46
CA THR A 64 -124.25 16.78 69.76
C THR A 64 -122.80 16.55 69.32
N GLN A 65 -121.96 15.98 70.20
CA GLN A 65 -120.55 15.70 69.90
C GLN A 65 -120.39 14.68 68.77
N HIS A 66 -121.20 13.62 68.75
CA HIS A 66 -121.21 12.68 67.62
C HIS A 66 -121.56 13.39 66.31
N GLY A 67 -122.47 14.37 66.32
CA GLY A 67 -122.80 15.18 65.13
C GLY A 67 -121.61 15.98 64.60
N THR A 68 -120.82 16.60 65.49
CA THR A 68 -119.60 17.33 65.09
C THR A 68 -118.52 16.39 64.57
N ASP A 69 -118.32 15.25 65.21
CA ASP A 69 -117.30 14.27 64.81
C ASP A 69 -117.64 13.65 63.45
N ILE A 70 -118.91 13.29 63.23
CA ILE A 70 -119.41 12.82 61.93
C ILE A 70 -119.23 13.89 60.84
N THR A 71 -119.43 15.16 61.17
CA THR A 71 -119.22 16.27 60.22
C THR A 71 -117.75 16.44 59.88
N ALA A 72 -116.85 16.36 60.87
CA ALA A 72 -115.42 16.39 60.64
C ALA A 72 -114.94 15.20 59.79
N LEU A 73 -115.44 14.00 60.06
CA LEU A 73 -115.16 12.78 59.27
C LEU A 73 -115.64 12.91 57.81
N LYS A 74 -116.80 13.54 57.56
CA LYS A 74 -117.31 13.79 56.20
C LYS A 74 -116.43 14.74 55.38
N ASN A 75 -115.74 15.67 56.05
CA ASN A 75 -114.85 16.62 55.37
C ASN A 75 -113.58 15.95 54.82
N GLY A 76 -113.31 14.67 55.15
CA GLY A 76 -112.25 13.88 54.55
C GLY A 76 -110.83 14.20 55.04
N PHE A 77 -109.82 13.63 54.36
CA PHE A 77 -108.40 13.89 54.61
C PHE A 77 -107.70 14.36 53.31
N THR A 78 -106.66 15.18 53.43
CA THR A 78 -105.93 15.76 52.28
C THR A 78 -104.71 14.93 51.92
N VAL A 79 -104.50 14.67 50.63
CA VAL A 79 -103.22 14.12 50.09
C VAL A 79 -102.70 15.02 48.98
N SER A 80 -101.39 15.04 48.73
CA SER A 80 -100.77 15.87 47.68
C SER A 80 -100.11 15.00 46.62
N ASN A 81 -100.13 15.44 45.36
CA ASN A 81 -99.45 14.77 44.25
C ASN A 81 -98.03 15.32 44.04
N ALA A 82 -97.25 14.69 43.13
CA ALA A 82 -95.87 15.07 42.82
C ALA A 82 -95.70 16.52 42.31
N ALA A 83 -96.76 17.14 41.78
CA ALA A 83 -96.77 18.54 41.37
C ALA A 83 -97.14 19.51 42.52
N GLY A 84 -97.32 19.03 43.75
CA GLY A 84 -97.61 19.84 44.93
C GLY A 84 -99.05 20.34 45.05
N THR A 85 -99.96 19.92 44.15
CA THR A 85 -101.38 20.28 44.26
C THR A 85 -102.07 19.36 45.27
N LYS A 86 -102.65 19.97 46.32
CA LYS A 86 -103.43 19.26 47.33
C LYS A 86 -104.75 18.79 46.72
N GLN A 87 -105.08 17.52 46.89
CA GLN A 87 -106.35 16.93 46.52
C GLN A 87 -107.05 16.40 47.77
N ASP A 88 -108.29 16.83 47.97
CA ASP A 88 -109.11 16.38 49.11
C ASP A 88 -109.77 15.03 48.79
N ILE A 89 -109.63 14.07 49.70
CA ILE A 89 -110.32 12.77 49.63
C ILE A 89 -111.48 12.81 50.62
N THR A 90 -112.70 12.99 50.10
CA THR A 90 -113.94 12.97 50.90
C THR A 90 -114.44 11.54 51.16
N LEU A 91 -114.93 11.28 52.37
CA LEU A 91 -115.52 9.99 52.75
C LEU A 91 -117.04 9.99 52.46
N GLY A 92 -117.52 9.05 51.64
CA GLY A 92 -118.95 8.78 51.44
C GLY A 92 -119.63 9.42 50.22
N GLY A 93 -118.88 10.04 49.30
CA GLY A 93 -119.41 10.46 48.00
C GLY A 93 -119.62 9.29 47.02
N ALA A 94 -120.51 9.45 46.04
CA ALA A 94 -120.81 8.41 45.03
C ALA A 94 -119.61 8.02 44.14
N THR A 95 -118.52 8.81 44.14
CA THR A 95 -117.27 8.49 43.43
C THR A 95 -116.12 8.38 44.42
N LYS A 96 -115.54 7.18 44.56
CA LYS A 96 -114.33 6.95 45.36
C LYS A 96 -113.10 7.29 44.53
N LYS A 97 -112.12 8.01 45.10
CA LYS A 97 -110.81 8.27 44.48
C LYS A 97 -109.77 7.35 45.12
N ASN A 98 -109.03 6.59 44.31
CA ASN A 98 -107.95 5.72 44.77
C ASN A 98 -106.63 6.49 44.81
N ILE A 99 -105.77 6.21 45.80
CA ILE A 99 -104.38 6.68 45.83
C ILE A 99 -103.54 5.72 44.98
N LYS A 100 -102.83 6.22 43.97
CA LYS A 100 -101.94 5.43 43.11
C LYS A 100 -100.48 5.72 43.49
N PHE A 101 -99.70 4.67 43.70
CA PHE A 101 -98.24 4.74 43.83
C PHE A 101 -97.64 4.27 42.50
N GLU A 102 -96.88 5.13 41.82
CA GLU A 102 -96.25 4.82 40.53
C GLU A 102 -94.81 5.33 40.49
N GLY A 103 -93.92 4.56 39.86
CA GLY A 103 -92.56 4.96 39.55
C GLY A 103 -92.48 5.44 38.10
N GLU A 104 -91.45 6.22 37.80
CA GLU A 104 -91.16 6.64 36.43
C GLU A 104 -90.80 5.42 35.57
N THR A 105 -91.49 5.26 34.43
CA THR A 105 -91.31 4.17 33.48
C THR A 105 -89.83 3.96 33.14
N ASP A 106 -89.39 2.70 33.14
CA ASP A 106 -88.02 2.26 32.84
C ASP A 106 -86.90 2.81 33.76
N LYS A 107 -87.27 3.44 34.89
CA LYS A 107 -86.32 3.91 35.91
C LYS A 107 -86.56 3.20 37.23
N ILE A 108 -87.79 3.27 37.74
CA ILE A 108 -88.16 2.75 39.05
C ILE A 108 -89.45 1.95 38.90
N ASP A 109 -89.44 0.71 39.34
CA ASP A 109 -90.61 -0.13 39.40
C ASP A 109 -91.27 0.01 40.78
N VAL A 110 -92.58 0.22 40.80
CA VAL A 110 -93.39 0.31 42.02
C VAL A 110 -94.46 -0.76 42.00
N THR A 111 -94.48 -1.59 43.04
CA THR A 111 -95.46 -2.67 43.21
C THR A 111 -96.23 -2.46 44.51
N VAL A 112 -97.56 -2.51 44.44
CA VAL A 112 -98.45 -2.42 45.61
C VAL A 112 -99.14 -3.76 45.81
N ALA A 113 -98.95 -4.38 46.98
CA ALA A 113 -99.62 -5.62 47.37
C ALA A 113 -100.53 -5.39 48.57
N ALA A 114 -101.67 -6.08 48.62
CA ALA A 114 -102.52 -6.11 49.82
C ALA A 114 -101.81 -6.93 50.90
N ASP A 115 -101.54 -6.33 52.06
CA ASP A 115 -100.81 -6.97 53.17
C ASP A 115 -101.75 -7.65 54.18
N GLY A 116 -102.93 -8.08 53.71
CA GLY A 116 -103.96 -8.64 54.57
C GLY A 116 -104.64 -7.57 55.46
N ALA A 117 -104.78 -7.87 56.75
CA ALA A 117 -105.72 -7.19 57.65
C ALA A 117 -105.39 -5.71 57.95
N ASP A 118 -104.16 -5.26 57.73
CA ASP A 118 -103.67 -3.97 58.27
C ASP A 118 -103.21 -2.93 57.21
N GLY A 119 -103.33 -3.20 55.91
CA GLY A 119 -103.10 -2.17 54.87
C GLY A 119 -102.41 -2.65 53.59
N ALA A 120 -101.95 -1.70 52.77
CA ALA A 120 -101.24 -1.96 51.52
C ALA A 120 -99.72 -1.78 51.71
N LYS A 121 -98.93 -2.75 51.26
CA LYS A 121 -97.46 -2.67 51.22
C LYS A 121 -97.00 -2.17 49.86
N VAL A 122 -96.24 -1.07 49.85
CA VAL A 122 -95.63 -0.51 48.63
C VAL A 122 -94.16 -0.89 48.59
N THR A 123 -93.73 -1.55 47.52
CA THR A 123 -92.32 -1.92 47.26
C THR A 123 -91.80 -1.12 46.07
N VAL A 124 -90.61 -0.53 46.23
CA VAL A 124 -89.93 0.29 45.22
C VAL A 124 -88.61 -0.37 44.88
N THR A 125 -88.37 -0.67 43.60
CA THR A 125 -87.14 -1.30 43.11
C THR A 125 -86.58 -0.57 41.90
N ALA A 126 -85.26 -0.67 41.67
CA ALA A 126 -84.67 -0.21 40.42
C ALA A 126 -85.19 -1.05 39.25
N ASN A 127 -85.56 -0.38 38.15
CA ASN A 127 -85.90 -1.08 36.91
C ASN A 127 -84.62 -1.68 36.29
N ALA A 128 -84.73 -2.82 35.60
CA ALA A 128 -83.59 -3.45 34.91
C ALA A 128 -82.94 -2.51 33.86
N ASN A 129 -83.73 -1.62 33.27
CA ASN A 129 -83.30 -0.62 32.30
C ASN A 129 -82.72 0.66 32.95
N LEU A 130 -82.62 0.71 34.30
CA LEU A 130 -82.11 1.90 34.98
C LEU A 130 -80.71 2.27 34.49
N GLY A 131 -79.83 1.29 34.27
CA GLY A 131 -78.45 1.53 33.81
C GLY A 131 -78.36 2.04 32.37
N THR A 132 -79.27 1.64 31.47
CA THR A 132 -79.29 2.12 30.07
C THR A 132 -79.93 3.50 29.96
N ASN A 133 -80.86 3.81 30.86
CA ASN A 133 -81.59 5.09 30.90
C ASN A 133 -80.98 6.08 31.88
N LEU A 134 -79.87 5.72 32.53
CA LEU A 134 -79.14 6.62 33.40
C LEU A 134 -78.40 7.65 32.54
N ASP A 135 -78.99 8.83 32.41
CA ASP A 135 -78.35 9.95 31.75
C ASP A 135 -77.23 10.52 32.65
N ILE A 136 -76.00 10.11 32.34
CA ILE A 136 -74.77 10.64 32.93
C ILE A 136 -74.03 11.59 31.98
N SER A 137 -74.67 12.06 30.90
CA SER A 137 -74.02 12.92 29.90
C SER A 137 -73.53 14.25 30.48
N ASN A 138 -74.22 14.74 31.51
CA ASN A 138 -73.84 15.95 32.26
C ASN A 138 -72.76 15.71 33.33
N ASN A 139 -72.31 14.46 33.53
CA ASN A 139 -71.22 14.16 34.44
C ASN A 139 -69.88 14.46 33.76
N ALA A 140 -69.36 15.67 34.01
CA ALA A 140 -68.12 16.16 33.41
C ALA A 140 -66.94 15.19 33.57
N THR A 141 -66.84 14.45 34.68
CA THR A 141 -65.77 13.47 34.92
C THR A 141 -65.82 12.31 33.92
N VAL A 142 -67.02 11.76 33.68
CA VAL A 142 -67.22 10.66 32.72
C VAL A 142 -66.96 11.13 31.30
N THR A 143 -67.43 12.33 30.96
CA THR A 143 -67.18 12.96 29.65
C THR A 143 -65.69 13.19 29.41
N ASN A 144 -64.96 13.73 30.40
CA ASN A 144 -63.51 13.94 30.32
C ASN A 144 -62.73 12.63 30.16
N LEU A 145 -63.14 11.58 30.88
CA LEU A 145 -62.54 10.25 30.74
C LEU A 145 -62.78 9.69 29.33
N SER A 146 -64.00 9.79 28.81
CA SER A 146 -64.35 9.36 27.45
C SER A 146 -63.51 10.08 26.38
N ASN A 147 -63.36 11.40 26.50
CA ASN A 147 -62.52 12.20 25.61
C ASN A 147 -61.05 11.77 25.68
N THR A 148 -60.53 11.50 26.88
CA THR A 148 -59.16 11.02 27.10
C THR A 148 -58.92 9.65 26.45
N VAL A 149 -59.84 8.71 26.67
CA VAL A 149 -59.76 7.35 26.08
C VAL A 149 -59.81 7.43 24.54
N SER A 150 -60.70 8.27 24.00
CA SER A 150 -60.81 8.49 22.56
C SER A 150 -59.52 9.08 21.97
N GLY A 151 -58.94 10.10 22.62
CA GLY A 151 -57.65 10.67 22.22
C GLY A 151 -56.51 9.65 22.28
N ASN A 152 -56.46 8.82 23.33
CA ASN A 152 -55.47 7.75 23.44
C ASN A 152 -55.62 6.68 22.35
N THR A 153 -56.84 6.40 21.91
CA THR A 153 -57.10 5.45 20.81
C THR A 153 -56.44 5.95 19.52
N ALA A 154 -56.55 7.23 19.21
CA ALA A 154 -55.87 7.84 18.07
C ALA A 154 -54.34 7.78 18.20
N ASN A 155 -53.80 8.12 19.39
CA ASN A 155 -52.36 8.05 19.65
C ASN A 155 -51.81 6.62 19.48
N ILE A 156 -52.52 5.60 19.97
CA ILE A 156 -52.14 4.19 19.82
C ILE A 156 -52.12 3.78 18.35
N ALA A 157 -53.12 4.19 17.57
CA ALA A 157 -53.16 3.91 16.14
C ALA A 157 -51.98 4.55 15.40
N THR A 158 -51.66 5.82 15.71
CA THR A 158 -50.49 6.52 15.15
C THR A 158 -49.18 5.86 15.53
N ASN A 159 -49.00 5.50 16.81
CA ASN A 159 -47.79 4.83 17.28
C ASN A 159 -47.60 3.47 16.61
N THR A 160 -48.68 2.68 16.47
CA THR A 160 -48.65 1.41 15.73
C THR A 160 -48.17 1.64 14.30
N SER A 161 -48.73 2.62 13.57
CA SER A 161 -48.32 2.93 12.19
C SER A 161 -46.84 3.33 12.09
N ASN A 162 -46.36 4.16 13.02
CA ASN A 162 -44.98 4.62 13.03
C ASN A 162 -44.01 3.47 13.34
N ILE A 163 -44.35 2.61 14.31
CA ILE A 163 -43.55 1.43 14.63
C ILE A 163 -43.47 0.49 13.42
N THR A 164 -44.58 0.23 12.73
CA THR A 164 -44.59 -0.59 11.51
C THR A 164 -43.68 0.00 10.42
N LYS A 165 -43.70 1.32 10.23
CA LYS A 165 -42.81 1.99 9.26
C LYS A 165 -41.34 1.87 9.65
N LEU A 166 -41.01 2.03 10.93
CA LEU A 166 -39.65 1.85 11.43
C LEU A 166 -39.18 0.39 11.31
N GLN A 167 -40.07 -0.58 11.55
CA GLN A 167 -39.82 -2.01 11.32
C GLN A 167 -39.60 -2.33 9.84
N GLY A 168 -40.28 -1.61 8.93
CA GLY A 168 -40.07 -1.71 7.49
C GLY A 168 -38.63 -1.44 7.04
N GLY A 169 -37.85 -0.68 7.82
CA GLY A 169 -36.44 -0.43 7.56
C GLY A 169 -36.16 0.60 6.47
N PHE A 170 -34.98 0.49 5.87
CA PHE A 170 -34.59 1.26 4.69
C PHE A 170 -33.81 0.38 3.70
N ASP A 171 -33.93 0.69 2.42
CA ASP A 171 -33.19 -0.01 1.36
C ASP A 171 -31.74 0.50 1.26
N LEU A 172 -30.78 -0.42 1.42
CA LEU A 172 -29.36 -0.21 1.17
C LEU A 172 -29.01 -0.66 -0.25
N LYS A 173 -28.50 0.27 -1.06
CA LYS A 173 -28.12 0.00 -2.46
C LYS A 173 -26.61 0.11 -2.66
N ALA A 174 -25.99 -0.92 -3.24
CA ALA A 174 -24.59 -0.94 -3.64
C ALA A 174 -24.48 -1.42 -5.10
N GLY A 175 -24.11 -0.51 -6.00
CA GLY A 175 -24.11 -0.77 -7.45
C GLY A 175 -25.52 -1.10 -7.96
N SER A 176 -25.68 -2.27 -8.57
CA SER A 176 -26.96 -2.78 -9.05
C SER A 176 -27.78 -3.55 -7.99
N THR A 177 -27.20 -3.83 -6.82
CA THR A 177 -27.85 -4.65 -5.77
C THR A 177 -28.56 -3.75 -4.76
N THR A 178 -29.79 -4.11 -4.38
CA THR A 178 -30.56 -3.46 -3.31
C THR A 178 -30.96 -4.52 -2.28
N ASN A 179 -30.73 -4.24 -1.00
CA ASN A 179 -31.15 -5.07 0.13
C ASN A 179 -31.84 -4.20 1.19
N ASN A 180 -32.89 -4.70 1.82
CA ASN A 180 -33.57 -3.97 2.90
C ASN A 180 -32.89 -4.21 4.26
N VAL A 181 -32.65 -3.14 5.01
CA VAL A 181 -32.14 -3.16 6.39
C VAL A 181 -33.32 -2.85 7.32
N ALA A 182 -34.00 -3.91 7.76
CA ALA A 182 -35.24 -3.83 8.55
C ALA A 182 -35.05 -4.20 10.03
N LEU A 183 -35.84 -3.57 10.91
CA LEU A 183 -35.88 -3.86 12.34
C LEU A 183 -36.94 -4.93 12.65
N GLY A 184 -36.80 -5.67 13.75
CA GLY A 184 -37.83 -6.60 14.26
C GLY A 184 -37.57 -8.09 14.02
N GLY A 185 -36.42 -8.46 13.43
CA GLY A 185 -35.95 -9.85 13.40
C GLY A 185 -35.37 -10.33 14.74
N ALA A 186 -35.06 -11.63 14.86
CA ALA A 186 -34.45 -12.22 16.05
C ALA A 186 -33.03 -11.70 16.34
N THR A 187 -32.31 -11.28 15.30
CA THR A 187 -30.99 -10.66 15.37
C THR A 187 -31.08 -9.21 14.89
N ALA A 188 -30.33 -8.31 15.52
CA ALA A 188 -30.21 -6.94 15.05
C ALA A 188 -29.61 -6.93 13.63
N PRO A 189 -30.15 -6.12 12.70
CA PRO A 189 -29.59 -6.02 11.36
C PRO A 189 -28.20 -5.36 11.42
N THR A 190 -27.29 -5.80 10.56
CA THR A 190 -25.94 -5.26 10.44
C THR A 190 -25.63 -4.91 8.99
N VAL A 191 -24.93 -3.80 8.79
CA VAL A 191 -24.34 -3.45 7.49
C VAL A 191 -22.83 -3.60 7.62
N GLU A 192 -22.26 -4.52 6.83
CA GLU A 192 -20.82 -4.77 6.81
C GLU A 192 -20.16 -4.01 5.65
N PHE A 193 -19.05 -3.34 5.95
CA PHE A 193 -18.16 -2.73 4.96
C PHE A 193 -16.89 -3.58 4.89
N ALA A 194 -16.70 -4.26 3.77
CA ALA A 194 -15.57 -5.18 3.56
C ALA A 194 -14.69 -4.71 2.38
N GLY A 195 -13.39 -5.00 2.47
CA GLY A 195 -12.49 -4.93 1.33
C GLY A 195 -12.78 -6.07 0.36
N ALA A 196 -12.65 -5.83 -0.95
CA ALA A 196 -12.83 -6.88 -1.95
C ALA A 196 -11.76 -7.97 -1.84
N ASP A 197 -10.58 -7.61 -1.35
CA ASP A 197 -9.46 -8.50 -1.05
C ASP A 197 -8.60 -7.92 0.08
N ASP A 198 -7.50 -8.62 0.35
CA ASP A 198 -6.51 -8.28 1.36
C ASP A 198 -5.74 -6.97 1.11
N THR A 199 -5.82 -6.36 -0.08
CA THR A 199 -5.13 -5.09 -0.38
C THR A 199 -5.90 -3.86 0.06
N VAL A 200 -7.22 -3.98 0.19
CA VAL A 200 -8.08 -2.91 0.69
C VAL A 200 -8.37 -3.16 2.17
N THR A 201 -7.96 -2.21 3.00
CA THR A 201 -8.26 -2.22 4.45
C THR A 201 -9.50 -1.39 4.71
N VAL A 202 -10.33 -1.83 5.65
CA VAL A 202 -11.53 -1.10 6.09
C VAL A 202 -11.46 -0.94 7.60
N ASP A 203 -11.51 0.30 8.07
CA ASP A 203 -11.54 0.64 9.48
C ASP A 203 -12.83 1.40 9.84
N LEU A 204 -13.34 1.17 11.04
CA LEU A 204 -14.48 1.90 11.62
C LEU A 204 -14.02 2.62 12.89
N THR A 205 -14.15 3.94 12.92
CA THR A 205 -13.93 4.75 14.13
C THR A 205 -15.16 5.60 14.39
N GLY A 206 -15.91 5.29 15.46
CA GLY A 206 -17.21 5.89 15.70
C GLY A 206 -18.17 5.58 14.56
N THR A 207 -18.61 6.62 13.83
CA THR A 207 -19.51 6.50 12.67
C THR A 207 -18.79 6.65 11.31
N LYS A 208 -17.46 6.82 11.31
CA LYS A 208 -16.67 7.00 10.08
C LYS A 208 -16.06 5.69 9.63
N VAL A 209 -16.43 5.25 8.43
CA VAL A 209 -15.76 4.18 7.69
C VAL A 209 -14.61 4.79 6.88
N THR A 210 -13.41 4.23 7.01
CA THR A 210 -12.23 4.63 6.25
C THR A 210 -11.72 3.45 5.43
N TYR A 211 -11.41 3.71 4.15
CA TYR A 211 -10.76 2.75 3.26
C TYR A 211 -9.29 3.12 3.09
N GLY A 212 -8.42 2.14 3.21
CA GLY A 212 -6.98 2.29 2.98
C GLY A 212 -6.44 1.21 2.04
N ILE A 213 -5.23 1.42 1.54
CA ILE A 213 -4.50 0.40 0.78
C ILE A 213 -3.37 -0.15 1.65
N ASP A 214 -3.35 -1.46 1.87
CA ASP A 214 -2.21 -2.14 2.45
C ASP A 214 -1.08 -2.19 1.42
N LYS A 215 -0.11 -1.28 1.59
CA LYS A 215 1.03 -1.13 0.67
C LYS A 215 1.88 -2.40 0.60
N THR A 216 2.06 -3.11 1.72
CA THR A 216 2.91 -4.30 1.77
C THR A 216 2.28 -5.42 0.96
N LYS A 217 0.98 -5.62 1.13
CA LYS A 217 0.24 -6.64 0.39
C LYS A 217 0.06 -6.27 -1.08
N LEU A 218 -0.17 -4.99 -1.40
CA LEU A 218 -0.20 -4.51 -2.79
C LEU A 218 1.13 -4.76 -3.50
N ILE A 219 2.26 -4.42 -2.87
CA ILE A 219 3.60 -4.67 -3.43
C ILE A 219 3.81 -6.18 -3.63
N THR A 220 3.42 -6.99 -2.65
CA THR A 220 3.53 -8.46 -2.75
C THR A 220 2.71 -8.99 -3.92
N GLN A 221 1.48 -8.52 -4.11
CA GLN A 221 0.67 -8.88 -5.28
C GLN A 221 1.32 -8.43 -6.58
N LEU A 222 1.83 -7.19 -6.67
CA LEU A 222 2.53 -6.70 -7.86
C LEU A 222 3.78 -7.52 -8.20
N ASN A 223 4.54 -7.95 -7.20
CA ASN A 223 5.75 -8.74 -7.37
C ASN A 223 5.46 -10.20 -7.77
N ASN A 224 4.34 -10.74 -7.32
CA ASN A 224 3.95 -12.14 -7.57
C ASN A 224 2.87 -12.29 -8.66
N ASN A 225 2.53 -11.20 -9.35
CA ASN A 225 1.49 -11.22 -10.37
C ASN A 225 1.97 -12.00 -11.61
N SER A 226 1.19 -13.00 -12.04
CA SER A 226 1.48 -13.74 -13.28
C SER A 226 1.14 -12.94 -14.54
N THR A 227 0.33 -11.89 -14.42
CA THR A 227 0.00 -11.00 -15.52
C THR A 227 1.07 -9.93 -15.68
N THR A 228 1.59 -9.80 -16.90
CA THR A 228 2.59 -8.78 -17.23
C THR A 228 2.04 -7.37 -16.97
N ILE A 229 2.76 -6.57 -16.18
CA ILE A 229 2.45 -5.15 -16.02
C ILE A 229 2.94 -4.41 -17.27
N THR A 230 2.01 -3.96 -18.11
CA THR A 230 2.31 -3.37 -19.43
C THR A 230 2.54 -1.86 -19.42
N ASN A 231 2.61 -1.25 -18.25
CA ASN A 231 2.75 0.20 -18.08
C ASN A 231 3.88 0.56 -17.09
N VAL A 232 4.99 -0.16 -17.16
CA VAL A 232 6.21 0.11 -16.38
C VAL A 232 7.18 0.93 -17.22
N GLU A 233 7.65 2.05 -16.68
CA GLU A 233 8.83 2.76 -17.21
C GLU A 233 10.06 2.31 -16.42
N ALA A 234 10.98 1.58 -17.06
CA ALA A 234 12.26 1.22 -16.47
C ALA A 234 13.39 1.99 -17.17
N LYS A 235 14.25 2.62 -16.38
CA LYS A 235 15.45 3.32 -16.88
C LYS A 235 16.68 2.54 -16.46
N PHE A 236 17.44 2.06 -17.42
CA PHE A 236 18.74 1.43 -17.19
C PHE A 236 19.84 2.30 -17.79
N LYS A 237 20.90 2.50 -17.02
CA LYS A 237 22.09 3.24 -17.46
C LYS A 237 23.11 2.24 -17.97
N LEU A 238 23.53 2.39 -19.22
CA LEU A 238 24.71 1.73 -19.75
C LEU A 238 25.84 2.77 -19.72
N ALA A 239 26.83 2.53 -18.87
CA ALA A 239 28.06 3.29 -18.90
C ALA A 239 28.96 2.69 -19.98
N ASP A 240 29.28 3.48 -21.00
CA ASP A 240 30.39 3.22 -21.91
C ASP A 240 31.56 4.12 -21.49
N GLU A 241 32.79 3.64 -21.65
CA GLU A 241 34.01 4.42 -21.38
C GLU A 241 34.20 5.56 -22.40
N GLY A 242 33.47 5.54 -23.52
CA GLY A 242 33.48 6.58 -24.56
C GLY A 242 32.51 7.75 -24.30
N THR A 243 32.92 8.76 -23.52
CA THR A 243 32.34 10.14 -23.39
C THR A 243 30.82 10.36 -23.25
N GLY A 244 29.96 9.35 -23.28
CA GLY A 244 28.51 9.51 -23.26
C GLY A 244 27.80 8.32 -22.63
N THR A 245 27.12 8.55 -21.51
CA THR A 245 26.17 7.59 -20.98
C THR A 245 24.92 7.56 -21.87
N THR A 246 24.60 6.42 -22.45
CA THR A 246 23.30 6.24 -23.11
C THR A 246 22.30 5.71 -22.08
N THR A 247 21.26 6.49 -21.80
CA THR A 247 20.14 5.99 -20.99
C THR A 247 19.23 5.20 -21.91
N VAL A 248 19.08 3.90 -21.64
CA VAL A 248 18.11 3.09 -22.37
C VAL A 248 16.84 3.04 -21.53
N THR A 249 15.74 3.44 -22.16
CA THR A 249 14.43 3.54 -21.50
C THR A 249 13.55 2.45 -22.09
N ALA A 250 13.14 1.44 -21.33
CA ALA A 250 12.06 0.59 -21.80
C ALA A 250 10.77 1.44 -21.77
N ASP A 251 10.37 1.98 -22.93
CA ASP A 251 9.09 2.69 -23.08
C ASP A 251 7.99 1.72 -23.55
N LYS A 252 6.73 2.08 -23.25
CA LYS A 252 5.51 1.31 -23.52
C LYS A 252 5.33 0.81 -24.97
N THR A 253 5.99 1.45 -25.93
CA THR A 253 5.77 1.33 -27.37
C THR A 253 7.06 1.08 -28.17
N GLY A 254 8.23 1.22 -27.56
CA GLY A 254 9.52 1.22 -28.24
C GLY A 254 10.35 -0.04 -28.00
N THR A 255 10.68 -0.77 -29.08
CA THR A 255 11.73 -1.79 -29.05
C THR A 255 13.10 -1.12 -29.00
N GLN A 256 13.62 -0.82 -27.80
CA GLN A 256 15.01 -0.37 -27.66
C GLN A 256 15.94 -1.58 -27.74
N THR A 257 16.84 -1.59 -28.73
CA THR A 257 17.86 -2.64 -28.86
C THR A 257 19.22 -2.09 -28.42
N VAL A 258 19.88 -2.79 -27.51
CA VAL A 258 21.26 -2.50 -27.10
C VAL A 258 22.18 -3.28 -28.04
N LYS A 259 23.02 -2.56 -28.80
CA LYS A 259 23.98 -3.18 -29.71
C LYS A 259 25.38 -3.14 -29.09
N PHE A 260 25.95 -4.31 -28.85
CA PHE A 260 27.37 -4.46 -28.52
C PHE A 260 28.13 -4.67 -29.83
N ALA A 261 28.87 -3.67 -30.30
CA ALA A 261 29.68 -3.75 -31.51
C ALA A 261 31.17 -3.90 -31.15
N GLY A 262 31.92 -4.64 -31.97
CA GLY A 262 33.38 -4.53 -32.00
C GLY A 262 33.85 -3.31 -32.81
N ASP A 263 35.14 -3.24 -33.14
CA ASP A 263 35.72 -2.14 -33.93
C ASP A 263 35.36 -2.21 -35.43
N GLY A 264 34.66 -3.27 -35.85
CA GLY A 264 34.26 -3.49 -37.23
C GLY A 264 35.38 -3.98 -38.15
N ASN A 265 36.56 -4.27 -37.61
CA ASN A 265 37.73 -4.74 -38.37
C ASN A 265 38.44 -5.93 -37.69
N ILE A 266 39.14 -5.70 -36.57
CA ILE A 266 39.91 -6.75 -35.88
C ILE A 266 39.05 -7.43 -34.82
N ILE A 267 38.20 -6.69 -34.14
CA ILE A 267 37.33 -7.20 -33.07
C ILE A 267 35.90 -7.31 -33.59
N GLU A 268 35.35 -8.51 -33.49
CA GLU A 268 33.95 -8.80 -33.78
C GLU A 268 33.22 -9.18 -32.48
N SER A 269 31.92 -8.86 -32.41
CA SER A 269 31.07 -9.20 -31.27
C SER A 269 29.95 -10.16 -31.68
N GLU A 270 29.60 -11.09 -30.79
CA GLU A 270 28.47 -12.01 -30.94
C GLU A 270 27.66 -12.00 -29.64
N VAL A 271 26.34 -11.80 -29.76
CA VAL A 271 25.42 -11.84 -28.62
C VAL A 271 24.66 -13.16 -28.66
N GLY A 272 24.87 -14.01 -27.65
CA GLY A 272 24.21 -15.30 -27.51
C GLY A 272 23.52 -15.47 -26.15
N THR A 273 23.00 -16.66 -25.88
CA THR A 273 22.30 -16.99 -24.62
C THR A 273 23.19 -16.91 -23.38
N ALA A 274 24.52 -16.94 -23.56
CA ALA A 274 25.51 -16.78 -22.50
C ALA A 274 26.05 -15.33 -22.36
N GLY A 275 25.45 -14.36 -23.05
CA GLY A 275 25.88 -12.95 -23.05
C GLY A 275 26.66 -12.54 -24.30
N VAL A 276 27.49 -11.49 -24.15
CA VAL A 276 28.29 -10.91 -25.23
C VAL A 276 29.68 -11.57 -25.27
N LYS A 277 30.09 -12.06 -26.43
CA LYS A 277 31.44 -12.56 -26.68
C LYS A 277 32.15 -11.67 -27.69
N TYR A 278 33.40 -11.36 -27.44
CA TYR A 278 34.29 -10.71 -28.40
C TYR A 278 35.25 -11.74 -28.97
N LYS A 279 35.51 -11.67 -30.28
CA LYS A 279 36.47 -12.52 -30.98
C LYS A 279 37.35 -11.68 -31.89
N VAL A 280 38.56 -12.17 -32.14
CA VAL A 280 39.49 -11.55 -33.09
C VAL A 280 39.23 -12.14 -34.49
N ASN A 281 39.06 -11.29 -35.48
CA ASN A 281 39.08 -11.68 -36.88
C ASN A 281 40.54 -11.96 -37.29
N THR A 282 40.93 -13.23 -37.24
CA THR A 282 42.29 -13.68 -37.53
C THR A 282 42.76 -13.30 -38.94
N ALA A 283 41.86 -13.31 -39.93
CA ALA A 283 42.21 -12.97 -41.31
C ALA A 283 42.55 -11.48 -41.42
N ASN A 284 41.72 -10.61 -40.85
CA ASN A 284 41.97 -9.17 -40.85
C ASN A 284 43.22 -8.82 -40.04
N LEU A 285 43.42 -9.42 -38.87
CA LEU A 285 44.65 -9.24 -38.08
C LEU A 285 45.91 -9.64 -38.87
N THR A 286 45.87 -10.81 -39.51
CA THR A 286 46.98 -11.31 -40.33
C THR A 286 47.28 -10.38 -41.49
N ASN A 287 46.25 -9.92 -42.20
CA ASN A 287 46.41 -8.97 -43.29
C ASN A 287 46.98 -7.63 -42.80
N THR A 288 46.51 -7.12 -41.66
CA THR A 288 47.04 -5.89 -41.05
C THR A 288 48.52 -6.03 -40.72
N ILE A 289 48.92 -7.13 -40.06
CA ILE A 289 50.32 -7.40 -39.70
C ILE A 289 51.18 -7.55 -40.96
N ASN A 290 50.76 -8.37 -41.92
CA ASN A 290 51.53 -8.59 -43.16
C ASN A 290 51.68 -7.31 -43.98
N THR A 291 50.63 -6.49 -44.03
CA THR A 291 50.69 -5.16 -44.68
C THR A 291 51.67 -4.26 -43.95
N ALA A 292 51.66 -4.23 -42.62
CA ALA A 292 52.61 -3.45 -41.83
C ALA A 292 54.06 -3.90 -42.05
N ILE A 293 54.31 -5.21 -42.12
CA ILE A 293 55.64 -5.78 -42.39
C ILE A 293 56.08 -5.45 -43.82
N THR A 294 55.22 -5.68 -44.81
CA THR A 294 55.50 -5.41 -46.23
C THR A 294 55.80 -3.92 -46.47
N ASN A 295 55.11 -3.03 -45.77
CA ASN A 295 55.32 -1.59 -45.89
C ASN A 295 56.45 -1.07 -44.98
N ASN A 296 57.08 -1.92 -44.16
CA ASN A 296 58.18 -1.51 -43.31
C ASN A 296 59.44 -1.30 -44.16
N THR A 297 59.88 -0.04 -44.25
CA THR A 297 61.04 0.37 -45.05
C THR A 297 62.34 -0.30 -44.62
N THR A 298 62.50 -0.62 -43.33
CA THR A 298 63.68 -1.32 -42.82
C THR A 298 63.72 -2.75 -43.35
N VAL A 299 62.60 -3.49 -43.26
CA VAL A 299 62.49 -4.85 -43.79
C VAL A 299 62.73 -4.88 -45.30
N GLN A 300 62.17 -3.92 -46.04
CA GLN A 300 62.36 -3.81 -47.48
C GLN A 300 63.82 -3.54 -47.87
N ASN A 301 64.53 -2.68 -47.13
CA ASN A 301 65.95 -2.41 -47.37
C ASN A 301 66.82 -3.64 -47.11
N LEU A 302 66.51 -4.44 -46.09
CA LEU A 302 67.20 -5.71 -45.82
C LEU A 302 66.93 -6.75 -46.93
N ALA A 303 65.69 -6.85 -47.41
CA ALA A 303 65.32 -7.76 -48.49
C ALA A 303 65.96 -7.38 -49.84
N GLY A 304 66.17 -6.07 -50.07
CA GLY A 304 66.78 -5.54 -51.30
C GLY A 304 68.28 -5.88 -51.48
N GLY A 305 68.97 -6.31 -50.43
CA GLY A 305 70.40 -6.65 -50.45
C GLY A 305 71.33 -5.43 -50.38
N PHE A 306 72.60 -5.61 -50.75
CA PHE A 306 73.63 -4.55 -50.73
C PHE A 306 74.51 -4.59 -51.98
N ASN A 307 75.12 -3.46 -52.33
CA ASN A 307 76.05 -3.38 -53.46
C ASN A 307 77.48 -3.74 -53.05
N VAL A 308 78.17 -4.50 -53.91
CA VAL A 308 79.60 -4.80 -53.81
C VAL A 308 80.32 -4.10 -54.96
N LYS A 309 81.44 -3.42 -54.64
CA LYS A 309 82.30 -2.75 -55.61
C LYS A 309 83.71 -3.34 -55.59
N ALA A 310 84.21 -3.75 -56.75
CA ALA A 310 85.57 -4.24 -56.93
C ALA A 310 86.20 -3.54 -58.15
N GLY A 311 87.21 -2.70 -57.89
CA GLY A 311 87.77 -1.81 -58.92
C GLY A 311 86.71 -0.86 -59.49
N ALA A 312 86.53 -0.88 -60.81
CA ALA A 312 85.53 -0.07 -61.51
C ALA A 312 84.12 -0.70 -61.54
N ASN A 313 83.98 -1.99 -61.22
CA ASN A 313 82.70 -2.71 -61.33
C ASN A 313 81.90 -2.62 -60.03
N THR A 314 80.60 -2.35 -60.12
CA THR A 314 79.67 -2.36 -58.98
C THR A 314 78.45 -3.21 -59.35
N GLY A 315 78.02 -4.08 -58.43
CA GLY A 315 76.83 -4.92 -58.62
C GLY A 315 76.12 -5.21 -57.30
N ALA A 316 74.82 -5.46 -57.36
CA ALA A 316 74.01 -5.81 -56.19
C ALA A 316 74.15 -7.29 -55.83
N ILE A 317 74.28 -7.58 -54.55
CA ILE A 317 74.09 -8.91 -53.95
C ILE A 317 72.74 -8.88 -53.22
N GLN A 318 71.74 -9.52 -53.82
CA GLN A 318 70.39 -9.63 -53.26
C GLN A 318 70.31 -10.78 -52.25
N ALA A 319 69.27 -10.79 -51.43
CA ALA A 319 69.01 -11.90 -50.52
C ALA A 319 68.93 -13.22 -51.30
N GLY A 320 69.70 -14.22 -50.87
CA GLY A 320 69.84 -15.52 -51.55
C GLY A 320 71.00 -15.63 -52.55
N ASN A 321 71.63 -14.53 -52.94
CA ASN A 321 72.82 -14.57 -53.81
C ASN A 321 74.08 -15.01 -53.04
N THR A 322 75.03 -15.63 -53.74
CA THR A 322 76.38 -15.94 -53.21
C THR A 322 77.41 -14.99 -53.83
N LEU A 323 78.28 -14.38 -53.01
CA LEU A 323 79.41 -13.57 -53.47
C LEU A 323 80.67 -14.45 -53.53
N GLU A 324 81.20 -14.68 -54.73
CA GLU A 324 82.38 -15.53 -54.97
C GLU A 324 83.66 -14.68 -55.13
N PHE A 325 84.75 -15.10 -54.48
CA PHE A 325 86.08 -14.51 -54.62
C PHE A 325 87.04 -15.55 -55.20
N ALA A 326 87.55 -15.31 -56.41
CA ALA A 326 88.45 -16.21 -57.11
C ALA A 326 89.84 -15.59 -57.29
N GLY A 327 90.89 -16.34 -56.93
CA GLY A 327 92.28 -15.96 -57.13
C GLY A 327 92.70 -16.02 -58.60
N LYS A 328 93.53 -15.08 -59.05
CA LYS A 328 94.15 -15.04 -60.39
C LYS A 328 95.59 -14.54 -60.28
N ASN A 329 96.43 -14.91 -61.24
CA ASN A 329 97.82 -14.43 -61.36
C ASN A 329 98.62 -14.62 -60.06
N TYR A 330 98.89 -15.87 -59.70
CA TYR A 330 99.71 -16.22 -58.55
C TYR A 330 99.12 -15.84 -57.19
N VAL A 331 97.80 -15.62 -57.13
CA VAL A 331 97.04 -15.35 -55.90
C VAL A 331 96.11 -16.51 -55.61
N GLU A 332 96.13 -16.99 -54.37
CA GLU A 332 95.20 -17.97 -53.84
C GLU A 332 94.20 -17.29 -52.89
N VAL A 333 92.96 -17.79 -52.91
CA VAL A 333 91.87 -17.34 -52.04
C VAL A 333 91.32 -18.55 -51.31
N GLU A 334 91.27 -18.46 -49.99
CA GLU A 334 90.72 -19.50 -49.12
C GLU A 334 89.64 -18.89 -48.22
N TYR A 335 88.50 -19.59 -48.09
CA TYR A 335 87.47 -19.24 -47.11
C TYR A 335 87.35 -20.35 -46.07
N ASP A 336 87.75 -20.05 -44.84
CA ASP A 336 87.52 -20.90 -43.68
C ASP A 336 86.07 -20.68 -43.21
N SER A 337 85.20 -21.65 -43.50
CA SER A 337 83.79 -21.61 -43.14
C SER A 337 83.53 -21.69 -41.63
N THR A 338 84.48 -22.22 -40.85
CA THR A 338 84.37 -22.32 -39.39
C THR A 338 84.75 -21.00 -38.74
N ALA A 339 85.89 -20.42 -39.13
CA ALA A 339 86.34 -19.13 -38.63
C ALA A 339 85.61 -17.93 -39.26
N LYS A 340 84.84 -18.17 -40.34
CA LYS A 340 84.22 -17.15 -41.19
C LYS A 340 85.24 -16.13 -41.69
N LYS A 341 86.43 -16.62 -42.08
CA LYS A 341 87.57 -15.80 -42.46
C LYS A 341 87.98 -16.09 -43.90
N MET A 342 88.15 -15.03 -44.68
CA MET A 342 88.75 -15.09 -46.00
C MET A 342 90.23 -14.73 -45.93
N THR A 343 91.08 -15.55 -46.54
CA THR A 343 92.51 -15.30 -46.70
C THR A 343 92.83 -15.15 -48.18
N ILE A 344 93.61 -14.13 -48.51
CA ILE A 344 94.09 -13.86 -49.88
C ILE A 344 95.60 -13.71 -49.80
N GLY A 345 96.34 -14.52 -50.55
CA GLY A 345 97.81 -14.57 -50.49
C GLY A 345 98.43 -14.96 -51.83
N LEU A 346 99.76 -14.89 -51.91
CA LEU A 346 100.47 -15.46 -53.06
C LEU A 346 100.39 -16.98 -53.02
N ASP A 347 100.38 -17.61 -54.20
CA ASP A 347 100.50 -19.06 -54.30
C ASP A 347 101.85 -19.53 -53.73
N ASP A 348 101.86 -20.77 -53.22
CA ASP A 348 103.01 -21.35 -52.53
C ASP A 348 104.27 -21.39 -53.40
N ALA A 349 104.13 -21.64 -54.71
CA ALA A 349 105.28 -21.73 -55.61
C ALA A 349 105.93 -20.35 -55.84
N THR A 350 105.12 -19.32 -56.00
CA THR A 350 105.59 -17.93 -56.14
C THR A 350 106.22 -17.42 -54.85
N LYS A 351 105.57 -17.68 -53.71
CA LYS A 351 106.13 -17.34 -52.40
C LYS A 351 107.51 -17.98 -52.20
N ASN A 352 107.63 -19.28 -52.49
CA ASN A 352 108.88 -20.02 -52.31
C ASN A 352 110.01 -19.50 -53.22
N LYS A 353 109.70 -19.06 -54.44
CA LYS A 353 110.70 -18.42 -55.33
C LYS A 353 111.22 -17.10 -54.77
N ILE A 354 110.33 -16.25 -54.24
CA ILE A 354 110.70 -14.96 -53.64
C ILE A 354 111.58 -15.18 -52.41
N ASP A 355 111.19 -16.10 -51.53
CA ASP A 355 111.92 -16.38 -50.29
C ASP A 355 113.37 -16.87 -50.54
N ASN A 356 113.63 -17.52 -51.69
CA ASN A 356 114.93 -18.11 -52.04
C ASN A 356 115.79 -17.28 -53.04
N LEU A 357 115.40 -16.04 -53.33
CA LEU A 357 116.09 -15.21 -54.34
C LEU A 357 117.57 -14.97 -54.03
N SER A 358 117.89 -14.70 -52.75
CA SER A 358 119.28 -14.46 -52.29
C SER A 358 120.22 -15.63 -52.57
N THR A 359 119.76 -16.86 -52.31
CA THR A 359 120.52 -18.09 -52.58
C THR A 359 120.79 -18.26 -54.07
N THR A 360 119.80 -17.93 -54.90
CA THR A 360 119.89 -18.03 -56.36
C THR A 360 120.94 -17.06 -56.93
N ILE A 361 120.96 -15.81 -56.46
CA ILE A 361 121.92 -14.78 -56.88
C ILE A 361 123.36 -15.16 -56.50
N ASN A 362 123.56 -15.65 -55.28
CA ASN A 362 124.88 -16.02 -54.78
C ASN A 362 125.51 -17.16 -55.58
N ASN A 363 124.72 -18.18 -55.94
CA ASN A 363 125.22 -19.31 -56.74
C ASN A 363 125.57 -18.92 -58.18
N ALA A 364 124.90 -17.89 -58.74
CA ALA A 364 125.15 -17.44 -60.11
C ALA A 364 126.39 -16.54 -60.26
N SER A 365 126.87 -15.92 -59.17
CA SER A 365 127.93 -14.92 -59.23
C SER A 365 129.34 -15.55 -59.25
N LYS A 366 129.99 -15.60 -60.42
CA LYS A 366 131.34 -16.14 -60.65
C LYS A 366 132.20 -15.18 -61.48
N TRP A 367 133.47 -15.03 -61.13
CA TRP A 367 134.45 -14.16 -61.80
C TRP A 367 135.68 -14.98 -62.18
N THR A 368 136.42 -14.64 -63.23
CA THR A 368 137.64 -15.36 -63.60
C THR A 368 138.79 -14.37 -63.80
N ILE A 369 139.95 -14.65 -63.20
CA ILE A 369 141.20 -13.92 -63.46
C ILE A 369 142.08 -14.77 -64.37
N LYS A 370 142.71 -14.13 -65.35
CA LYS A 370 143.66 -14.75 -66.28
C LYS A 370 144.91 -13.89 -66.38
N ASP A 371 146.07 -14.50 -66.50
CA ASP A 371 147.28 -13.78 -66.90
C ASP A 371 147.38 -13.69 -68.44
N GLY A 372 148.37 -12.92 -68.92
CA GLY A 372 148.61 -12.69 -70.35
C GLY A 372 149.68 -13.59 -70.96
N GLU A 373 150.14 -14.63 -70.25
CA GLU A 373 151.22 -15.52 -70.70
C GLU A 373 150.70 -16.60 -71.66
N THR A 374 151.61 -17.35 -72.30
CA THR A 374 151.24 -18.54 -73.10
C THR A 374 152.01 -19.76 -72.63
N PRO A 375 151.34 -20.79 -72.05
CA PRO A 375 149.90 -20.86 -71.78
C PRO A 375 149.48 -19.98 -70.59
N ALA A 376 148.32 -19.33 -70.70
CA ALA A 376 147.81 -18.45 -69.66
C ALA A 376 147.36 -19.21 -68.41
N GLY A 377 147.71 -18.70 -67.23
CA GLY A 377 147.13 -19.13 -65.97
C GLY A 377 145.72 -18.57 -65.80
N GLU A 378 144.73 -19.42 -65.48
CA GLU A 378 143.35 -19.01 -65.19
C GLU A 378 142.88 -19.46 -63.80
N LYS A 379 142.02 -18.65 -63.15
CA LYS A 379 141.39 -19.03 -61.89
C LYS A 379 139.99 -18.43 -61.71
N GLU A 380 139.00 -19.27 -61.40
CA GLU A 380 137.65 -18.84 -60.99
C GLU A 380 137.67 -18.33 -59.54
N ILE A 381 137.05 -17.17 -59.34
CA ILE A 381 136.80 -16.54 -58.07
C ILE A 381 135.30 -16.54 -57.83
N ASN A 382 134.91 -17.13 -56.73
CA ASN A 382 133.53 -17.13 -56.24
C ASN A 382 133.56 -17.10 -54.70
N SER A 383 132.39 -17.16 -54.06
CA SER A 383 132.27 -17.13 -52.60
C SER A 383 132.99 -18.29 -51.90
N THR A 384 133.18 -19.42 -52.58
CA THR A 384 133.88 -20.61 -52.06
C THR A 384 135.37 -20.65 -52.44
N THR A 385 135.78 -19.95 -53.50
CA THR A 385 137.16 -19.89 -53.99
C THR A 385 137.63 -18.44 -54.13
N PRO A 386 138.00 -17.74 -53.05
CA PRO A 386 138.44 -16.35 -53.14
C PRO A 386 139.80 -16.21 -53.84
N LEU A 387 140.05 -15.04 -54.44
CA LEU A 387 141.38 -14.67 -54.92
C LEU A 387 142.34 -14.50 -53.73
N VAL A 388 143.50 -15.14 -53.80
CA VAL A 388 144.56 -15.00 -52.81
C VAL A 388 145.82 -14.55 -53.55
N VAL A 389 146.32 -13.36 -53.24
CA VAL A 389 147.54 -12.79 -53.84
C VAL A 389 148.71 -12.94 -52.86
N LYS A 390 149.86 -13.42 -53.34
CA LYS A 390 151.08 -13.65 -52.55
C LYS A 390 152.30 -13.03 -53.25
N GLY A 391 153.17 -12.36 -52.51
CA GLY A 391 154.46 -11.84 -53.00
C GLY A 391 155.59 -12.85 -52.83
N ALA A 392 156.53 -12.90 -53.79
CA ALA A 392 157.73 -13.73 -53.77
C ALA A 392 158.94 -12.95 -54.35
N GLY A 393 160.17 -13.43 -54.13
CA GLY A 393 161.37 -12.85 -54.78
C GLY A 393 161.72 -11.41 -54.40
N GLY A 394 161.35 -10.97 -53.18
CA GLY A 394 161.53 -9.58 -52.74
C GLY A 394 160.31 -8.68 -52.96
N VAL A 395 159.21 -9.19 -53.53
CA VAL A 395 157.92 -8.48 -53.61
C VAL A 395 157.06 -8.79 -52.38
N THR A 396 156.41 -7.78 -51.82
CA THR A 396 155.39 -7.90 -50.75
C THR A 396 154.01 -7.52 -51.27
N THR A 397 152.96 -8.26 -50.89
CA THR A 397 151.58 -7.99 -51.32
C THR A 397 150.66 -7.85 -50.10
N LYS A 398 149.75 -6.87 -50.11
CA LYS A 398 148.69 -6.72 -49.12
C LYS A 398 147.37 -6.40 -49.83
N VAL A 399 146.29 -7.09 -49.45
CA VAL A 399 144.93 -6.75 -49.89
C VAL A 399 144.16 -6.29 -48.67
N ASP A 400 143.60 -5.09 -48.72
CA ASP A 400 142.66 -4.57 -47.72
C ASP A 400 141.53 -3.78 -48.41
N ALA A 401 140.73 -3.02 -47.64
CA ALA A 401 139.62 -2.23 -48.19
C ALA A 401 140.07 -1.20 -49.24
N GLY A 402 141.35 -0.81 -49.26
CA GLY A 402 141.94 0.09 -50.26
C GLY A 402 142.39 -0.62 -51.55
N GLY A 403 142.28 -1.96 -51.63
CA GLY A 403 142.67 -2.76 -52.78
C GLY A 403 143.99 -3.51 -52.59
N LEU A 404 144.61 -3.95 -53.69
CA LEU A 404 145.88 -4.67 -53.70
C LEU A 404 147.06 -3.68 -53.77
N THR A 405 147.94 -3.69 -52.77
CA THR A 405 149.23 -3.02 -52.81
C THR A 405 150.35 -4.03 -53.08
N ILE A 406 151.24 -3.70 -54.02
CA ILE A 406 152.45 -4.47 -54.35
C ILE A 406 153.66 -3.58 -54.09
N GLY A 407 154.57 -4.03 -53.22
CA GLY A 407 155.76 -3.30 -52.83
C GLY A 407 157.02 -4.13 -52.98
N LEU A 408 158.18 -3.47 -52.86
CA LEU A 408 159.50 -4.09 -52.85
C LEU A 408 160.06 -4.10 -51.42
N ASN A 409 160.61 -5.23 -51.01
CA ASN A 409 161.27 -5.37 -49.72
C ASN A 409 162.72 -4.84 -49.81
N GLY A 410 162.94 -3.64 -49.27
CA GLY A 410 164.24 -2.95 -49.31
C GLY A 410 165.41 -3.74 -48.73
N ALA A 411 165.18 -4.63 -47.76
CA ALA A 411 166.24 -5.48 -47.20
C ALA A 411 166.73 -6.53 -48.21
N ASN A 412 165.81 -7.07 -49.03
CA ASN A 412 166.17 -8.03 -50.07
C ASN A 412 166.83 -7.35 -51.28
N LEU A 413 166.48 -6.10 -51.61
CA LEU A 413 167.10 -5.36 -52.71
C LEU A 413 168.51 -4.83 -52.38
N SER A 414 168.75 -4.42 -51.13
CA SER A 414 170.05 -3.84 -50.75
C SER A 414 171.20 -4.84 -50.86
N ASN A 415 170.96 -6.13 -50.57
CA ASN A 415 171.94 -7.20 -50.79
C ASN A 415 172.26 -7.46 -52.27
N THR A 416 171.30 -7.24 -53.18
CA THR A 416 171.49 -7.44 -54.62
C THR A 416 172.26 -6.29 -55.26
N ILE A 417 172.07 -5.05 -54.80
CA ILE A 417 172.72 -3.86 -55.36
C ILE A 417 174.18 -3.72 -54.88
N ASN A 418 174.47 -4.00 -53.61
CA ASN A 418 175.83 -3.83 -53.05
C ASN A 418 176.84 -4.92 -53.43
N ASN A 419 176.40 -6.03 -54.05
CA ASN A 419 177.28 -7.11 -54.52
C ASN A 419 177.48 -7.10 -56.05
N SER A 420 177.08 -6.03 -56.74
CA SER A 420 177.25 -5.92 -58.18
C SER A 420 178.71 -5.56 -58.51
N PHE A 421 179.44 -6.49 -59.16
CA PHE A 421 180.86 -6.35 -59.57
C PHE A 421 181.12 -5.29 -60.68
N THR A 422 180.09 -4.53 -61.08
CA THR A 422 180.17 -3.44 -62.05
C THR A 422 180.06 -2.09 -61.33
N VAL A 423 181.11 -1.25 -61.43
CA VAL A 423 181.17 0.10 -60.83
C VAL A 423 179.96 0.95 -61.28
N ILE A 424 179.12 1.36 -60.33
CA ILE A 424 178.05 2.35 -60.54
C ILE A 424 178.69 3.75 -60.43
N ASN A 425 179.18 4.30 -61.55
CA ASN A 425 179.74 5.66 -61.63
C ASN A 425 178.67 6.69 -62.07
N ASN A 426 177.79 7.13 -61.17
CA ASN A 426 176.99 8.32 -61.45
C ASN A 426 176.65 9.18 -60.22
N VAL A 427 177.69 9.68 -59.54
CA VAL A 427 177.60 10.94 -58.77
C VAL A 427 178.83 11.79 -59.12
N GLU A 428 178.63 12.83 -59.93
CA GLU A 428 179.65 13.82 -60.31
C GLU A 428 179.81 14.87 -59.19
N ALA A 429 181.00 15.01 -58.60
CA ALA A 429 181.35 16.18 -57.79
C ALA A 429 182.83 16.56 -57.98
N LYS A 430 183.04 17.71 -58.63
CA LYS A 430 184.32 18.40 -58.83
C LYS A 430 184.75 19.09 -57.53
N PHE A 431 185.97 18.87 -57.03
CA PHE A 431 186.62 19.88 -56.17
C PHE A 431 188.14 19.90 -56.33
N LYS A 432 188.66 21.12 -56.49
CA LYS A 432 190.04 21.54 -56.69
C LYS A 432 190.50 22.16 -55.36
N ILE A 433 191.67 21.81 -54.83
CA ILE A 433 192.37 22.66 -53.85
C ILE A 433 193.82 22.76 -54.30
N ALA A 434 194.25 24.01 -54.52
CA ALA A 434 195.59 24.39 -54.88
C ALA A 434 196.47 24.60 -53.63
N ASP A 435 197.76 24.53 -53.93
CA ASP A 435 199.00 24.58 -53.16
C ASP A 435 199.24 25.76 -52.19
N ALA A 436 200.27 25.53 -51.37
CA ALA A 436 201.18 26.41 -50.62
C ALA A 436 200.68 26.97 -49.28
N GLY A 437 201.42 26.86 -48.16
CA GLY A 437 202.76 26.34 -47.92
C GLY A 437 203.33 26.96 -46.65
N THR A 438 203.83 26.14 -45.71
CA THR A 438 205.14 26.22 -45.05
C THR A 438 205.36 24.93 -44.28
#